data_AF-A0A7Y2JLJ3-F1
#
_entry.id   AF-A0A7Y2JLJ3-F1
#
_cell.length_a   1.000
_cell.length_b   1.000
_cell.length_c   1.000
_cell.angle_alpha   90.00
_cell.angle_beta   90.00
_cell.angle_gamma   90.00
#
_symmetry.space_group_name_H-M   'P 1'
#
loop_
_entity.id
_entity.type
_entity.pdbx_description
1 polymer ?
#
loop_
_entity_poly.entity_id
_entity_poly.type
_entity_poly.pdbx_seq_one_letter_code
_entity_poly.pdbx_strand_id
1 'polypeptide(L)'
;AAGLPQVVIPLFADQPDNAMSVERAGVGVAVLDREAHVLRAAIERVLDDAALEQRAARLAEEMAAMLPMREAVARMEQLAG
;
A
#
# COMPACT_ATOMS: atom_id res chain seq x y z
N ALA A 1 8.31 -4.09 4.67
CA ALA A 1 6.91 -4.28 4.25
C ALA A 1 6.69 -5.75 3.88
N ALA A 2 5.47 -6.29 3.98
CA ALA A 2 5.21 -7.72 3.76
C ALA A 2 5.07 -8.15 2.28
N GLY A 3 4.93 -7.20 1.35
CA GLY A 3 4.85 -7.51 -0.08
C GLY A 3 3.52 -8.11 -0.55
N LEU A 4 2.43 -7.91 0.22
CA LEU A 4 1.11 -8.45 -0.09
C LEU A 4 0.21 -7.42 -0.77
N PRO A 5 -0.57 -7.82 -1.78
CA PRO A 5 -1.67 -7.01 -2.30
C PRO A 5 -2.66 -6.62 -1.20
N GLN A 6 -3.25 -5.43 -1.30
CA GLN A 6 -4.16 -4.91 -0.28
C GLN A 6 -5.58 -4.69 -0.82
N VAL A 7 -6.58 -4.98 0.01
CA VAL A 7 -7.95 -4.48 -0.17
C VAL A 7 -8.19 -3.41 0.89
N VAL A 8 -8.47 -2.17 0.46
CA VAL A 8 -8.61 -1.03 1.37
C VAL A 8 -10.04 -0.52 1.34
N ILE A 9 -10.71 -0.56 2.51
CA ILE A 9 -12.04 0.02 2.71
C ILE A 9 -11.86 1.29 3.56
N PRO A 10 -11.82 2.48 2.96
CA PRO A 10 -11.58 3.71 3.71
C PRO A 10 -12.80 4.11 4.54
N LEU A 11 -12.58 4.59 5.75
CA LEU A 11 -13.61 5.08 6.66
C LEU A 11 -13.72 6.61 6.63
N PHE A 12 -12.63 7.32 6.90
CA PHE A 12 -12.57 8.80 6.94
C PHE A 12 -11.13 9.33 6.91
N ALA A 13 -10.99 10.67 6.94
CA ALA A 13 -9.72 11.40 6.91
C ALA A 13 -8.88 11.12 5.66
N ASP A 14 -7.64 10.68 5.84
CA ASP A 14 -6.67 10.41 4.79
C ASP A 14 -6.85 9.03 4.14
N GLN A 15 -7.68 8.17 4.73
CA GLN A 15 -7.87 6.80 4.24
C GLN A 15 -8.36 6.73 2.78
N PRO A 16 -9.28 7.58 2.28
CA PRO A 16 -9.67 7.58 0.87
C PRO A 16 -8.48 7.86 -0.08
N ASP A 17 -7.61 8.79 0.28
CA ASP A 17 -6.42 9.13 -0.52
C ASP A 17 -5.39 8.00 -0.47
N ASN A 18 -5.21 7.38 0.70
CA ASN A 18 -4.35 6.21 0.86
C ASN A 18 -4.86 5.01 0.04
N ALA A 19 -6.18 4.75 0.05
CA ALA A 19 -6.79 3.70 -0.76
C ALA A 19 -6.57 3.92 -2.26
N MET A 20 -6.79 5.16 -2.72
CA MET A 20 -6.54 5.55 -4.10
C MET A 20 -5.05 5.46 -4.48
N SER A 21 -4.14 5.75 -3.53
CA SER A 21 -2.71 5.62 -3.74
C SER A 21 -2.29 4.16 -3.92
N VAL A 22 -2.85 3.24 -3.12
CA VAL A 22 -2.66 1.79 -3.26
C VAL A 22 -3.14 1.30 -4.63
N GLU A 23 -4.32 1.73 -5.06
CA GLU A 23 -4.89 1.35 -6.36
C GLU A 23 -4.08 1.91 -7.53
N ARG A 24 -3.67 3.20 -7.48
CA ARG A 24 -2.84 3.85 -8.50
C ARG A 24 -1.44 3.25 -8.60
N ALA A 25 -0.86 2.85 -7.48
CA ALA A 25 0.41 2.11 -7.45
C ALA A 25 0.24 0.68 -8.01
N GLY A 26 -0.99 0.22 -8.22
CA GLY A 26 -1.29 -1.10 -8.77
C GLY A 26 -0.95 -2.22 -7.81
N VAL A 27 -0.99 -1.98 -6.50
CA VAL A 27 -0.65 -2.98 -5.45
C VAL A 27 -1.85 -3.35 -4.59
N GLY A 28 -3.05 -2.99 -5.03
CA GLY A 28 -4.28 -3.33 -4.32
C GLY A 28 -5.52 -2.76 -4.98
N VAL A 29 -6.64 -2.87 -4.28
CA VAL A 29 -7.97 -2.43 -4.72
C VAL A 29 -8.57 -1.51 -3.66
N ALA A 30 -9.05 -0.34 -4.07
CA ALA A 30 -9.84 0.54 -3.23
C ALA A 30 -11.33 0.14 -3.31
N VAL A 31 -11.95 -0.09 -2.16
CA VAL A 31 -13.36 -0.50 -2.07
C VAL A 31 -14.16 0.64 -1.42
N LEU A 32 -14.71 1.52 -2.27
CA LEU A 32 -15.49 2.68 -1.85
C LEU A 32 -16.96 2.33 -1.59
N ASP A 33 -17.48 1.36 -2.34
CA ASP A 33 -18.78 0.74 -2.09
C ASP A 33 -18.63 -0.39 -1.06
N ARG A 34 -19.35 -0.27 0.05
CA ARG A 34 -19.24 -1.18 1.21
C ARG A 34 -20.19 -2.37 1.14
N GLU A 35 -20.83 -2.60 0.01
CA GLU A 35 -21.61 -3.81 -0.19
C GLU A 35 -20.74 -5.08 -0.13
N ALA A 36 -21.24 -6.10 0.54
CA ALA A 36 -20.48 -7.33 0.80
C ALA A 36 -20.02 -8.06 -0.48
N HIS A 37 -20.80 -7.93 -1.56
CA HIS A 37 -20.47 -8.55 -2.85
C HIS A 37 -19.29 -7.86 -3.54
N VAL A 38 -19.17 -6.53 -3.39
CA VAL A 38 -18.04 -5.75 -3.91
C VAL A 38 -16.77 -6.13 -3.16
N LEU A 39 -16.84 -6.22 -1.83
CA LEU A 39 -15.71 -6.64 -1.01
C LEU A 39 -15.24 -8.06 -1.36
N ARG A 40 -16.18 -9.00 -1.54
CA ARG A 40 -15.87 -10.36 -1.97
C ARG A 40 -15.10 -10.37 -3.28
N ALA A 41 -15.60 -9.68 -4.30
CA ALA A 41 -14.94 -9.62 -5.60
C ALA A 41 -13.54 -9.00 -5.53
N ALA A 42 -13.35 -7.98 -4.67
CA ALA A 42 -12.03 -7.39 -4.45
C ALA A 42 -11.06 -8.38 -3.77
N ILE A 43 -11.53 -9.15 -2.78
CA ILE A 43 -10.74 -10.20 -2.11
C ILE A 43 -10.33 -11.29 -3.11
N GLU A 44 -11.28 -11.81 -3.89
CA GLU A 44 -11.02 -12.83 -4.91
C GLU A 44 -9.97 -12.33 -5.91
N ARG A 45 -10.11 -11.09 -6.39
CA ARG A 45 -9.15 -10.48 -7.30
C ARG A 45 -7.73 -10.42 -6.74
N VAL A 46 -7.55 -9.96 -5.49
CA VAL A 46 -6.20 -9.82 -4.92
C VAL A 46 -5.54 -11.17 -4.60
N LEU A 47 -6.33 -12.24 -4.45
CA LEU A 47 -5.83 -13.60 -4.24
C LEU A 47 -5.44 -14.29 -5.55
N ASP A 48 -6.14 -14.00 -6.66
CA ASP A 48 -5.96 -14.71 -7.93
C ASP A 48 -5.07 -13.95 -8.96
N ASP A 49 -4.88 -12.63 -8.82
CA ASP A 49 -4.08 -11.84 -9.75
C ASP A 49 -2.59 -11.84 -9.38
N ALA A 50 -1.85 -12.79 -9.97
CA ALA A 50 -0.41 -12.90 -9.80
C ALA A 50 0.38 -11.62 -10.16
N ALA A 51 -0.17 -10.76 -11.01
CA ALA A 51 0.48 -9.49 -11.34
C ALA A 51 0.34 -8.48 -10.20
N LEU A 52 -0.76 -8.50 -9.44
CA LEU A 52 -0.87 -7.72 -8.19
C LEU A 52 0.15 -8.18 -7.16
N GLU A 53 0.28 -9.50 -6.97
CA GLU A 53 1.28 -10.09 -6.06
C GLU A 53 2.70 -9.64 -6.41
N GLN A 54 3.10 -9.78 -7.68
CA GLN A 54 4.43 -9.38 -8.14
C GLN A 54 4.71 -7.88 -7.95
N ARG A 55 3.73 -7.02 -8.20
CA ARG A 55 3.88 -5.57 -7.99
C ARG A 55 3.99 -5.23 -6.50
N ALA A 56 3.19 -5.88 -5.64
CA ALA A 56 3.26 -5.67 -4.20
C ALA A 56 4.60 -6.13 -3.61
N ALA A 57 5.12 -7.28 -4.06
CA ALA A 57 6.44 -7.77 -3.69
C ALA A 57 7.56 -6.79 -4.10
N ARG A 58 7.53 -6.31 -5.36
CA ARG A 58 8.49 -5.30 -5.84
C ARG A 58 8.45 -4.01 -5.03
N LEU A 59 7.24 -3.50 -4.73
CA LEU A 59 7.12 -2.30 -3.90
C LEU A 59 7.70 -2.52 -2.50
N ALA A 60 7.57 -3.72 -1.93
CA ALA A 60 8.18 -4.04 -0.65
C ALA A 60 9.72 -4.05 -0.71
N GLU A 61 10.31 -4.51 -1.82
CA GLU A 61 11.75 -4.42 -2.07
C GLU A 61 12.21 -2.96 -2.19
N GLU A 62 11.47 -2.12 -2.93
CA GLU A 62 11.74 -0.69 -3.06
C GLU A 62 11.69 0.02 -1.69
N MET A 63 10.67 -0.27 -0.88
CA MET A 63 10.56 0.25 0.48
C MET A 63 11.70 -0.22 1.39
N ALA A 64 12.16 -1.46 1.23
CA ALA A 64 13.29 -1.99 2.00
C ALA A 64 14.62 -1.34 1.61
N ALA A 65 14.74 -0.86 0.37
CA ALA A 65 15.90 -0.11 -0.12
C ALA A 65 15.88 1.38 0.29
N MET A 66 14.79 1.89 0.85
CA MET A 66 14.73 3.26 1.36
C MET A 66 15.64 3.46 2.56
N LEU A 67 16.00 4.72 2.81
CA LEU A 67 16.91 5.11 3.88
C LEU A 67 16.41 4.56 5.23
N PRO A 68 17.24 3.82 5.98
CA PRO A 68 16.87 3.38 7.31
C PRO A 68 16.53 4.58 8.20
N MET A 69 15.50 4.43 9.04
CA MET A 69 15.05 5.51 9.96
C MET A 69 16.20 6.17 10.71
N ARG A 70 17.17 5.38 11.20
CA ARG A 70 18.36 5.88 11.90
C ARG A 70 19.18 6.88 11.08
N GLU A 71 19.30 6.67 9.77
CA GLU A 71 20.05 7.55 8.89
C GLU A 71 19.25 8.79 8.53
N ALA A 72 17.91 8.69 8.47
CA ALA A 72 17.03 9.85 8.34
C ALA A 72 17.17 10.78 9.57
N VAL A 73 17.20 10.21 10.78
CA VAL A 73 17.42 10.96 12.02
C VAL A 73 18.79 11.65 12.02
N ALA A 74 19.86 10.94 11.70
CA ALA A 74 21.20 11.53 11.64
C ALA A 74 21.27 12.73 10.66
N ARG A 75 20.58 12.67 9.52
CA ARG A 75 20.50 13.80 8.57
C ARG A 75 19.70 14.97 9.12
N MET A 76 18.61 14.71 9.85
CA MET A 76 17.83 15.76 10.49
C MET A 76 18.66 16.48 11.57
N GLU A 77 19.42 15.73 12.38
CA GLU A 77 20.34 16.30 13.38
C GLU A 77 21.42 17.17 12.74
N GLN A 78 22.00 16.73 11.62
CA GLN A 78 22.99 17.51 10.86
C GLN A 78 22.44 18.81 10.27
N LEU A 79 21.15 18.85 9.92
CA LEU A 79 20.50 20.05 9.38
C LEU A 79 20.09 21.05 10.47
N ALA A 80 19.91 20.58 11.70
CA ALA A 80 19.48 21.39 12.84
C ALA A 80 20.63 22.03 13.64
N GLY A 81 21.88 21.58 13.41
CA GLY A 81 23.10 22.15 13.96
C GLY A 81 23.78 23.12 13.00
#